data_AF-A0A3M2GAZ3-F1
#
_entry.id   AF-A0A3M2GAZ3-F1
#
_cell.length_a   1.000
_cell.length_b   1.000
_cell.length_c   1.000
_cell.angle_alpha   90.00
_cell.angle_beta   90.00
_cell.angle_gamma   90.00
#
_symmetry.space_group_name_H-M   'P 1'
#
loop_
_entity.id
_entity.type
_entity.pdbx_description
1 polymer ?
#
loop_
_entity_poly.entity_id
_entity_poly.type
_entity_poly.pdbx_seq_one_letter_code
_entity_poly.pdbx_strand_id
1 'polypeptide(L)'
;MHVTATIGAAAVEEGTADDLLERAEVAADRAVESGTGTILVYDDAFREEARRFIARLHELRAAIELGSFVPHYQALVELPHGGHIGAEVLARWLDGDDIRPAGTWIDVARRGRLLAEISETVRRRALAEAARAWPRPSPGRSECRLSVNIDGDELLAEGFVERLRSELASSGLEPRFLMVEITEQALLTDLARAASVVRSLREDGIRVALDDFGTGWSSLGYLRELTWTSSSSTGASCRRPATTTVRPACSPRSSTSCTGSVSGCWPRVWRPISTRPSSWPPAATTPRASASIGPVPGSTRTELRAVRAAR
;
A
#
# COMPACT_ATOMS: atom_id res chain seq x y z
N MET A 1 -42.64 -4.04 4.32
CA MET A 1 -41.63 -5.07 4.02
C MET A 1 -41.05 -4.73 2.66
N HIS A 2 -39.75 -4.46 2.56
CA HIS A 2 -39.06 -4.24 1.29
C HIS A 2 -38.32 -5.52 0.94
N VAL A 3 -38.54 -6.05 -0.27
CA VAL A 3 -37.82 -7.21 -0.81
C VAL A 3 -36.85 -6.67 -1.85
N THR A 4 -35.57 -7.01 -1.70
CA THR A 4 -34.54 -6.76 -2.70
C THR A 4 -34.20 -8.08 -3.40
N ALA A 5 -33.90 -8.01 -4.70
CA ALA A 5 -33.47 -9.16 -5.49
C ALA A 5 -32.10 -8.85 -6.09
N THR A 6 -31.24 -9.86 -6.09
CA THR A 6 -29.95 -9.83 -6.76
C THR A 6 -30.02 -10.84 -7.91
N ILE A 7 -29.58 -10.45 -9.11
CA ILE A 7 -29.84 -11.19 -10.35
C ILE A 7 -28.53 -11.42 -11.09
N GLY A 8 -28.24 -12.68 -11.39
CA GLY A 8 -27.27 -13.08 -12.42
C GLY A 8 -27.97 -13.31 -13.74
N ALA A 9 -27.44 -12.73 -14.81
CA ALA A 9 -27.94 -12.94 -16.17
C ALA A 9 -26.80 -13.44 -17.05
N ALA A 10 -27.10 -14.24 -18.06
CA ALA A 10 -26.13 -14.65 -19.08
C ALA A 10 -26.79 -14.60 -20.45
N ALA A 11 -26.01 -14.20 -21.46
CA ALA A 11 -26.42 -14.23 -22.85
C ALA A 11 -25.31 -14.90 -23.67
N VAL A 12 -25.69 -15.78 -24.59
CA VAL A 12 -24.76 -16.44 -25.52
C VAL A 12 -25.36 -16.43 -26.92
N GLU A 13 -24.54 -16.22 -27.94
CA GLU A 13 -24.95 -16.41 -29.34
C GLU A 13 -24.91 -17.89 -29.73
N GLU A 14 -23.96 -18.65 -29.16
CA GLU A 14 -23.79 -20.09 -29.33
C GLU A 14 -23.43 -20.77 -28.00
N GLY A 15 -23.96 -21.97 -27.75
CA GLY A 15 -23.72 -22.74 -26.51
C GLY A 15 -24.87 -23.69 -26.18
N THR A 16 -24.72 -24.47 -25.11
CA THR A 16 -25.78 -25.35 -24.58
C THR A 16 -26.61 -24.64 -23.51
N ALA A 17 -27.79 -25.19 -23.18
CA ALA A 17 -28.60 -24.69 -22.06
C ALA A 17 -27.83 -24.80 -20.72
N ASP A 18 -27.04 -25.86 -20.56
CA ASP A 18 -26.21 -26.07 -19.37
C ASP A 18 -25.12 -24.98 -19.26
N ASP A 19 -24.48 -24.62 -20.38
CA ASP A 19 -23.53 -23.49 -20.40
C ASP A 19 -24.19 -22.17 -19.98
N LEU A 20 -25.45 -21.95 -20.38
CA LEU A 20 -26.18 -20.72 -20.06
C LEU A 20 -26.55 -20.66 -18.56
N LEU A 21 -26.97 -21.80 -18.00
CA LEU A 21 -27.27 -21.96 -16.59
C LEU A 21 -26.03 -21.75 -15.72
N GLU A 22 -24.91 -22.41 -16.06
CA GLU A 22 -23.64 -22.24 -15.34
C GLU A 22 -23.19 -20.77 -15.35
N ARG A 23 -23.27 -20.10 -16.50
CA ARG A 23 -22.91 -18.68 -16.62
C ARG A 23 -23.82 -17.76 -15.80
N ALA A 24 -25.14 -18.03 -15.80
CA ALA A 24 -26.10 -17.24 -15.03
C ALA A 24 -25.91 -17.44 -13.52
N GLU A 25 -25.56 -18.65 -13.08
CA GLU A 25 -25.26 -18.98 -11.69
C GLU A 25 -23.99 -18.25 -11.21
N VAL A 26 -22.90 -18.31 -12.00
CA VAL A 26 -21.66 -17.56 -11.70
C VAL A 26 -21.92 -16.05 -11.61
N ALA A 27 -22.76 -15.51 -12.50
CA ALA A 27 -23.13 -14.09 -12.45
C ALA A 27 -23.97 -13.75 -11.20
N ALA A 28 -24.82 -14.67 -10.74
CA ALA A 28 -25.66 -14.48 -9.58
C ALA A 28 -24.82 -14.47 -8.29
N ASP A 29 -23.91 -15.42 -8.13
CA ASP A 29 -23.00 -15.49 -6.98
C ASP A 29 -22.17 -14.21 -6.84
N ARG A 30 -21.63 -13.69 -7.95
CA ARG A 30 -20.83 -12.46 -7.94
C ARG A 30 -21.67 -11.19 -7.76
N ALA A 31 -22.92 -11.20 -8.23
CA ALA A 31 -23.86 -10.14 -7.92
C ALA A 31 -24.14 -10.06 -6.42
N VAL A 32 -24.16 -11.20 -5.71
CA VAL A 32 -24.27 -11.25 -4.24
C VAL A 32 -23.02 -10.68 -3.56
N GLU A 33 -21.82 -11.03 -4.03
CA GLU A 33 -20.55 -10.44 -3.54
C GLU A 33 -20.50 -8.92 -3.70
N SER A 34 -21.12 -8.40 -4.76
CA SER A 34 -21.16 -6.97 -5.09
C SER A 34 -22.22 -6.18 -4.28
N GLY A 35 -23.02 -6.87 -3.46
CA GLY A 35 -24.06 -6.28 -2.62
C GLY A 35 -25.49 -6.63 -3.04
N THR A 36 -26.47 -6.19 -2.25
CA THR A 36 -27.88 -6.49 -2.48
C THR A 36 -28.52 -5.54 -3.50
N GLY A 37 -29.40 -6.04 -4.38
CA GLY A 37 -30.10 -5.20 -5.36
C GLY A 37 -29.34 -5.00 -6.67
N THR A 38 -28.35 -5.85 -6.95
CA THR A 38 -27.46 -5.74 -8.12
C THR A 38 -27.88 -6.71 -9.22
N ILE A 39 -27.74 -6.28 -10.48
CA ILE A 39 -27.85 -7.15 -11.67
C ILE A 39 -26.47 -7.23 -12.30
N LEU A 40 -25.97 -8.45 -12.51
CA LEU A 40 -24.69 -8.69 -13.17
C LEU A 40 -24.94 -9.60 -14.38
N VAL A 41 -24.44 -9.17 -15.54
CA VAL A 41 -24.55 -9.94 -16.79
C VAL A 41 -23.22 -10.62 -17.06
N TYR A 42 -23.21 -11.94 -17.22
CA TYR A 42 -22.05 -12.71 -17.63
C TYR A 42 -21.58 -12.26 -19.00
N ASP A 43 -20.29 -11.99 -19.09
CA ASP A 43 -19.51 -11.70 -20.30
C ASP A 43 -18.19 -12.49 -20.25
N ASP A 44 -17.54 -12.64 -21.40
CA ASP A 44 -16.26 -13.38 -21.48
C ASP A 44 -15.13 -12.70 -20.70
N ALA A 45 -15.26 -11.39 -20.41
CA ALA A 45 -14.30 -10.67 -19.59
C ALA A 45 -14.36 -11.14 -18.12
N PHE A 46 -15.51 -11.58 -17.60
CA PHE A 46 -15.61 -12.20 -16.27
C PHE A 46 -14.84 -13.51 -16.18
N ARG A 47 -14.98 -14.38 -17.20
CA ARG A 47 -14.24 -15.65 -17.24
C ARG A 47 -12.74 -15.42 -17.27
N GLU A 48 -12.32 -14.42 -18.05
CA GLU A 48 -10.93 -14.03 -18.16
C GLU A 48 -10.40 -13.38 -16.87
N GLU A 49 -11.19 -12.55 -16.18
CA GLU A 49 -10.84 -12.00 -14.87
C GLU A 49 -10.66 -13.10 -13.82
N ALA A 50 -11.59 -14.06 -13.76
CA ALA A 50 -11.52 -15.19 -12.84
C ALA A 50 -10.29 -16.06 -13.11
N ARG A 51 -9.99 -16.36 -14.38
CA ARG A 51 -8.77 -17.08 -14.78
C ARG A 51 -7.51 -16.33 -14.35
N ARG A 52 -7.43 -15.02 -14.59
CA ARG A 52 -6.30 -14.18 -14.17
C ARG A 52 -6.14 -14.17 -12.66
N PHE A 53 -7.24 -14.08 -11.91
CA PHE A 53 -7.23 -14.15 -10.46
C PHE A 53 -6.67 -15.48 -9.96
N ILE A 54 -7.17 -16.61 -10.47
CA ILE A 54 -6.71 -17.96 -10.09
C ILE A 54 -5.23 -18.13 -10.42
N ALA A 55 -4.81 -17.77 -11.64
CA ALA A 55 -3.42 -17.83 -12.05
C ALA A 55 -2.52 -16.99 -11.12
N ARG A 56 -2.93 -15.76 -10.80
CA ARG A 56 -2.20 -14.87 -9.88
C ARG A 56 -2.13 -15.45 -8.47
N LEU A 57 -3.20 -16.07 -7.98
CA LEU A 57 -3.25 -16.71 -6.67
C LEU A 57 -2.26 -17.89 -6.58
N HIS A 58 -2.16 -18.69 -7.64
CA HIS A 58 -1.16 -19.76 -7.73
C HIS A 58 0.27 -19.21 -7.73
N GLU A 59 0.53 -18.16 -8.51
CA GLU A 59 1.84 -17.50 -8.52
C GLU A 59 2.21 -16.92 -7.16
N LEU A 60 1.26 -16.33 -6.44
CA LEU A 60 1.48 -15.79 -5.09
C LEU A 60 1.87 -16.89 -4.09
N ARG A 61 1.16 -18.02 -4.10
CA ARG A 61 1.49 -19.16 -3.23
C ARG A 61 2.88 -19.71 -3.53
N ALA A 62 3.19 -19.93 -4.80
CA ALA A 62 4.52 -20.37 -5.21
C ALA A 62 5.61 -19.35 -4.81
N ALA A 63 5.34 -18.05 -4.94
CA ALA A 63 6.28 -17.00 -4.55
C ALA A 63 6.51 -16.94 -3.02
N ILE A 64 5.50 -17.25 -2.21
CA ILE A 64 5.66 -17.39 -0.76
C ILE A 64 6.57 -18.58 -0.44
N GLU A 65 6.31 -19.75 -1.03
CA GLU A 65 7.11 -20.97 -0.84
C GLU A 65 8.57 -20.78 -1.28
N LEU A 66 8.79 -20.10 -2.40
CA LEU A 66 10.13 -19.75 -2.91
C LEU A 66 10.81 -18.63 -2.11
N GLY A 67 10.09 -17.98 -1.19
CA GLY A 67 10.61 -16.88 -0.41
C GLY A 67 10.91 -15.64 -1.25
N SER A 68 10.14 -15.40 -2.30
CA SER A 68 10.31 -14.26 -3.22
C SER A 68 9.79 -12.93 -2.66
N PHE A 69 9.09 -12.96 -1.52
CA PHE A 69 8.70 -11.75 -0.80
C PHE A 69 9.82 -11.29 0.14
N VAL A 70 10.31 -10.08 -0.08
CA VAL A 70 11.46 -9.50 0.65
C VAL A 70 11.11 -8.16 1.29
N PRO A 71 11.76 -7.81 2.42
CA PRO A 71 11.63 -6.49 3.00
C PRO A 71 12.40 -5.45 2.19
N HIS A 72 11.73 -4.34 1.86
CA HIS A 72 12.38 -3.07 1.53
C HIS A 72 12.13 -2.06 2.64
N TYR A 73 13.02 -1.08 2.76
CA TYR A 73 13.02 -0.16 3.90
C TYR A 73 12.83 1.29 3.43
N GLN A 74 11.80 1.94 3.98
CA GLN A 74 11.59 3.38 3.82
C GLN A 74 12.10 4.11 5.07
N ALA A 75 12.99 5.09 4.89
CA ALA A 75 13.55 5.84 6.03
C ALA A 75 12.46 6.66 6.74
N LEU A 76 12.43 6.57 8.08
CA LEU A 76 11.69 7.47 8.95
C LEU A 76 12.65 8.53 9.51
N VAL A 77 12.27 9.80 9.41
CA VAL A 77 13.08 10.94 9.85
C VAL A 77 12.31 11.85 10.81
N GLU A 78 13.00 12.36 11.82
CA GLU A 78 12.50 13.38 12.74
C GLU A 78 12.66 14.77 12.13
N LEU A 79 11.61 15.59 12.25
CA LEU A 79 11.61 16.98 11.81
C LEU A 79 11.85 17.93 13.01
N PRO A 80 12.45 19.12 12.78
CA PRO A 80 12.92 19.66 11.50
C PRO A 80 14.33 19.17 11.10
N HIS A 81 15.06 18.55 12.02
CA HIS A 81 16.50 18.34 11.88
C HIS A 81 16.91 17.19 10.93
N GLY A 82 15.94 16.39 10.46
CA GLY A 82 16.15 15.31 9.49
C GLY A 82 16.84 14.08 10.07
N GLY A 83 16.89 13.93 11.40
CA GLY A 83 17.54 12.79 12.05
C GLY A 83 16.81 11.50 11.73
N HIS A 84 17.52 10.47 11.26
CA HIS A 84 16.92 9.15 11.04
C HIS A 84 16.47 8.55 12.39
N ILE A 85 15.19 8.21 12.48
CA ILE A 85 14.56 7.61 13.67
C ILE A 85 14.11 6.18 13.44
N GLY A 86 14.25 5.67 12.21
CA GLY A 86 13.85 4.30 11.92
C GLY A 86 13.70 4.00 10.44
N ALA A 87 13.07 2.87 10.18
CA ALA A 87 12.65 2.48 8.86
C ALA A 87 11.33 1.70 8.91
N GLU A 88 10.44 1.99 7.97
CA GLU A 88 9.24 1.22 7.71
C GLU A 88 9.53 0.07 6.75
N VAL A 89 9.05 -1.12 7.09
CA VAL A 89 9.17 -2.33 6.31
C VAL A 89 8.03 -2.40 5.32
N LEU A 90 8.40 -2.48 4.04
CA LEU A 90 7.48 -2.60 2.93
C LEU A 90 7.76 -3.88 2.14
N ALA A 91 6.74 -4.73 2.03
CA ALA A 91 6.83 -5.97 1.26
C ALA A 91 7.07 -5.67 -0.23
N ARG A 92 8.01 -6.40 -0.83
CA ARG A 92 8.25 -6.40 -2.28
C ARG A 92 8.26 -7.84 -2.78
N TRP A 93 7.54 -8.06 -3.87
CA TRP A 93 7.54 -9.33 -4.57
C TRP A 93 8.61 -9.29 -5.66
N LEU A 94 9.66 -10.08 -5.48
CA LEU A 94 10.69 -10.30 -6.50
C LEU A 94 10.23 -11.33 -7.52
N ASP A 95 10.43 -11.03 -8.79
CA ASP A 95 10.22 -11.93 -9.90
C ASP A 95 11.45 -11.90 -10.80
N GLY A 96 12.35 -12.86 -10.58
CA GLY A 96 13.72 -12.78 -11.10
C GLY A 96 14.45 -11.56 -10.52
N ASP A 97 14.94 -10.69 -11.40
CA ASP A 97 15.61 -9.43 -11.03
C ASP A 97 14.65 -8.24 -10.90
N ASP A 98 13.37 -8.42 -11.26
CA ASP A 98 12.37 -7.35 -11.26
C ASP A 98 11.53 -7.33 -9.98
N ILE A 99 11.00 -6.15 -9.65
CA ILE A 99 10.06 -5.95 -8.54
C ILE A 99 8.65 -5.80 -9.11
N ARG A 100 7.74 -6.72 -8.76
CA ARG A 100 6.33 -6.61 -9.13
C ARG A 100 5.67 -5.43 -8.40
N PRO A 101 4.97 -4.51 -9.11
CA PRO A 101 4.33 -3.37 -8.47
C PRO A 101 3.26 -3.80 -7.46
N ALA A 102 3.23 -3.18 -6.29
CA ALA A 102 2.30 -3.51 -5.20
C ALA A 102 0.83 -3.62 -5.66
N GLY A 103 0.37 -2.66 -6.47
CA GLY A 103 -1.00 -2.64 -7.00
C GLY A 103 -1.38 -3.79 -7.93
N THR A 104 -0.42 -4.59 -8.42
CA THR A 104 -0.73 -5.74 -9.29
C THR A 104 -1.05 -7.01 -8.53
N TRP A 105 -0.81 -7.04 -7.21
CA TRP A 105 -0.88 -8.29 -6.44
C TRP A 105 -1.51 -8.16 -5.07
N ILE A 106 -1.50 -6.98 -4.43
CA ILE A 106 -2.09 -6.79 -3.10
C ILE A 106 -3.57 -7.18 -3.08
N ASP A 107 -4.36 -6.80 -4.10
CA ASP A 107 -5.79 -7.12 -4.13
C ASP A 107 -6.05 -8.62 -4.26
N VAL A 108 -5.22 -9.33 -5.04
CA VAL A 108 -5.30 -10.78 -5.17
C VAL A 108 -4.89 -11.46 -3.85
N ALA A 109 -3.81 -10.99 -3.23
CA ALA A 109 -3.37 -11.51 -1.93
C ALA A 109 -4.43 -11.28 -0.84
N ARG A 110 -5.11 -10.12 -0.84
CA ARG A 110 -6.20 -9.80 0.09
C ARG A 110 -7.38 -10.76 -0.10
N ARG A 111 -7.91 -10.86 -1.33
CA ARG A 111 -9.02 -11.77 -1.69
C ARG A 111 -8.66 -13.24 -1.44
N GLY A 112 -7.41 -13.60 -1.66
CA GLY A 112 -6.85 -14.94 -1.42
C GLY A 112 -6.47 -15.24 0.02
N ARG A 113 -6.63 -14.29 0.95
CA ARG A 113 -6.22 -14.38 2.37
C ARG A 113 -4.74 -14.74 2.57
N LEU A 114 -3.87 -14.26 1.68
CA LEU A 114 -2.42 -14.50 1.71
C LEU A 114 -1.63 -13.35 2.37
N LEU A 115 -2.28 -12.23 2.72
CA LEU A 115 -1.58 -11.06 3.26
C LEU A 115 -0.85 -11.36 4.58
N ALA A 116 -1.47 -12.11 5.50
CA ALA A 116 -0.85 -12.47 6.78
C ALA A 116 0.40 -13.34 6.57
N GLU A 117 0.37 -14.30 5.65
CA GLU A 117 1.49 -15.19 5.36
C GLU A 117 2.67 -14.44 4.70
N ILE A 118 2.36 -13.51 3.79
CA ILE A 118 3.35 -12.61 3.18
C ILE A 118 3.94 -11.68 4.25
N SER A 119 3.09 -11.06 5.07
CA SER A 119 3.45 -10.16 6.17
C SER A 119 4.41 -10.86 7.13
N GLU A 120 4.07 -12.06 7.60
CA GLU A 120 4.90 -12.87 8.49
C GLU A 120 6.26 -13.20 7.87
N THR A 121 6.28 -13.60 6.60
CA THR A 121 7.53 -13.93 5.89
C THR A 121 8.46 -12.73 5.77
N VAL A 122 7.91 -11.57 5.40
CA VAL A 122 8.67 -10.32 5.28
C VAL A 122 9.13 -9.82 6.64
N ARG A 123 8.24 -9.84 7.65
CA ARG A 123 8.51 -9.39 9.02
C ARG A 123 9.62 -10.20 9.67
N ARG A 124 9.59 -11.54 9.62
CA ARG A 124 10.66 -12.38 10.18
C ARG A 124 12.03 -12.05 9.61
N ARG A 125 12.12 -11.82 8.29
CA ARG A 125 13.37 -11.40 7.62
C ARG A 125 13.81 -10.02 8.10
N ALA A 126 12.89 -9.07 8.18
CA ALA A 126 13.18 -7.72 8.63
C ALA A 126 13.65 -7.66 10.09
N LEU A 127 13.01 -8.42 10.98
CA LEU A 127 13.41 -8.54 12.38
C LEU A 127 14.85 -9.09 12.51
N ALA A 128 15.17 -10.15 11.75
CA ALA A 128 16.51 -10.74 11.77
C ALA A 128 17.57 -9.81 11.15
N GLU A 129 17.23 -9.07 10.09
CA GLU A 129 18.12 -8.05 9.51
C GLU A 129 18.36 -6.88 10.47
N ALA A 130 17.30 -6.41 11.14
CA ALA A 130 17.39 -5.36 12.15
C ALA A 130 18.26 -5.82 13.33
N ALA A 131 18.02 -7.01 13.91
CA ALA A 131 18.80 -7.50 15.05
C ALA A 131 20.32 -7.50 14.79
N ARG A 132 20.74 -7.77 13.54
CA ARG A 132 22.16 -7.77 13.14
C ARG A 132 22.72 -6.39 12.83
N ALA A 133 21.91 -5.54 12.19
CA ALA A 133 22.40 -4.32 11.56
C ALA A 133 22.05 -3.05 12.34
N TRP A 134 21.11 -3.13 13.29
CA TRP A 134 20.66 -1.97 14.02
C TRP A 134 21.76 -1.42 14.91
N PRO A 135 22.01 -0.11 14.85
CA PRO A 135 22.99 0.51 15.73
C PRO A 135 22.57 0.37 17.18
N ARG A 136 23.52 -0.02 18.04
CA ARG A 136 23.29 0.00 19.49
C ARG A 136 23.04 1.43 19.97
N PRO A 137 22.21 1.61 21.01
CA PRO A 137 22.03 2.91 21.65
C PRO A 137 23.38 3.48 22.08
N SER A 138 23.64 4.73 21.73
CA SER A 138 24.85 5.45 22.12
C SER A 138 24.47 6.88 22.51
N PRO A 139 25.18 7.52 23.46
CA PRO A 139 24.93 8.91 23.82
C PRO A 139 24.91 9.82 22.59
N GLY A 140 23.87 10.65 22.43
CA GLY A 140 23.70 11.56 21.30
C GLY A 140 23.11 10.94 20.03
N ARG A 141 22.65 9.67 20.07
CA ARG A 141 21.96 9.03 18.94
C ARG A 141 20.54 8.63 19.33
N SER A 142 19.57 9.04 18.52
CA SER A 142 18.18 8.62 18.68
C SER A 142 18.07 7.10 18.51
N GLU A 143 17.23 6.47 19.33
CA GLU A 143 16.86 5.08 19.15
C GLU A 143 16.17 4.92 17.80
N CYS A 144 16.79 4.16 16.92
CA CYS A 144 16.18 3.87 15.64
C CYS A 144 15.14 2.73 15.85
N ARG A 145 14.00 2.78 15.16
CA ARG A 145 12.97 1.73 15.24
C ARG A 145 12.68 1.09 13.88
N LEU A 146 12.29 -0.17 13.91
CA LEU A 146 11.75 -0.89 12.76
C LEU A 146 10.23 -0.87 12.84
N SER A 147 9.57 -0.24 11.86
CA SER A 147 8.12 -0.21 11.74
C SER A 147 7.62 -1.34 10.84
N VAL A 148 6.62 -2.09 11.29
CA VAL A 148 5.97 -3.16 10.51
C VAL A 148 4.45 -2.96 10.50
N ASN A 149 3.86 -3.03 9.31
CA ASN A 149 2.42 -2.96 9.13
C ASN A 149 1.76 -4.30 9.48
N ILE A 150 0.69 -4.25 10.27
CA ILE A 150 -0.13 -5.40 10.67
C ILE A 150 -1.57 -5.14 10.25
N ASP A 151 -2.11 -6.03 9.43
CA ASP A 151 -3.50 -6.00 9.00
C ASP A 151 -4.45 -6.35 10.17
N GLY A 152 -5.70 -5.87 10.12
CA GLY A 152 -6.68 -6.11 11.17
C GLY A 152 -7.01 -7.59 11.38
N ASP A 153 -7.10 -8.38 10.31
CA ASP A 153 -7.36 -9.81 10.43
C ASP A 153 -6.17 -10.53 11.10
N GLU A 154 -4.94 -10.07 10.85
CA GLU A 154 -3.74 -10.59 11.48
C GLU A 154 -3.67 -10.21 12.97
N LEU A 155 -3.92 -8.95 13.30
CA LEU A 155 -3.93 -8.42 14.68
C LEU A 155 -4.94 -9.18 15.56
N LEU A 156 -6.11 -9.46 15.00
CA LEU A 156 -7.21 -10.14 15.68
C LEU A 156 -7.12 -11.66 15.56
N ALA A 157 -6.14 -12.23 14.86
CA ALA A 157 -5.97 -13.67 14.80
C ALA A 157 -5.61 -14.23 16.19
N GLU A 158 -6.15 -15.40 16.52
CA GLU A 158 -5.76 -16.11 17.75
C GLU A 158 -4.26 -16.42 17.75
N GLY A 159 -3.60 -16.21 18.90
CA GLY A 159 -2.17 -16.46 19.05
C GLY A 159 -1.23 -15.43 18.40
N PHE A 160 -1.74 -14.28 17.91
CA PHE A 160 -0.90 -13.27 17.26
C PHE A 160 0.24 -12.77 18.15
N VAL A 161 -0.05 -12.43 19.40
CA VAL A 161 0.95 -11.95 20.36
C VAL A 161 2.03 -13.01 20.62
N GLU A 162 1.62 -14.26 20.82
CA GLU A 162 2.52 -15.40 21.03
C GLU A 162 3.43 -15.65 19.82
N ARG A 163 2.88 -15.56 18.60
CA ARG A 163 3.67 -15.65 17.37
C ARG A 163 4.69 -14.52 17.29
N LEU A 164 4.27 -13.27 17.49
CA LEU A 164 5.19 -12.12 17.42
C LEU A 164 6.29 -12.19 18.47
N ARG A 165 5.98 -12.66 19.70
CA ARG A 165 6.98 -12.94 20.73
C ARG A 165 8.01 -13.98 20.28
N SER A 166 7.56 -15.05 19.62
CA SER A 166 8.44 -16.10 19.07
C SER A 166 9.33 -15.56 17.95
N GLU A 167 8.80 -14.70 17.08
CA GLU A 167 9.57 -14.06 16.01
C GLU A 167 10.63 -13.09 16.56
N LEU A 168 10.29 -12.30 17.59
CA LEU A 168 11.25 -11.43 18.29
C LEU A 168 12.35 -12.25 18.98
N ALA A 169 11.96 -13.30 19.71
CA ALA A 169 12.90 -14.17 20.40
C ALA A 169 13.87 -14.87 19.43
N SER A 170 13.37 -15.36 18.29
CA SER A 170 14.18 -16.03 17.28
C SER A 170 15.09 -15.08 16.49
N SER A 171 14.65 -13.84 16.25
CA SER A 171 15.48 -12.82 15.59
C SER A 171 16.54 -12.21 16.51
N GLY A 172 16.29 -12.18 17.82
CA GLY A 172 17.14 -11.50 18.81
C GLY A 172 16.96 -9.98 18.82
N LEU A 173 15.95 -9.43 18.12
CA LEU A 173 15.64 -8.00 18.18
C LEU A 173 14.99 -7.67 19.52
N GLU A 174 15.52 -6.69 20.24
CA GLU A 174 14.88 -6.24 21.48
C GLU A 174 13.52 -5.58 21.17
N PRO A 175 12.43 -5.93 21.88
CA PRO A 175 11.08 -5.44 21.59
C PRO A 175 10.94 -3.92 21.47
N ARG A 176 11.74 -3.16 22.22
CA ARG A 176 11.74 -1.68 22.18
C ARG A 176 12.12 -1.08 20.82
N PHE A 177 12.78 -1.86 19.96
CA PHE A 177 13.15 -1.46 18.61
C PHE A 177 12.05 -1.77 17.58
N LEU A 178 11.00 -2.50 17.95
CA LEU A 178 9.87 -2.78 17.09
C LEU A 178 8.73 -1.77 17.30
N MET A 179 8.23 -1.24 16.20
CA MET A 179 6.99 -0.48 16.10
C MET A 179 6.01 -1.29 15.26
N VAL A 180 4.84 -1.58 15.81
CA VAL A 180 3.72 -2.21 15.09
C VAL A 180 2.77 -1.12 14.62
N GLU A 181 2.56 -1.01 13.32
CA GLU A 181 1.61 -0.08 12.69
C GLU A 181 0.32 -0.84 12.36
N ILE A 182 -0.80 -0.34 12.86
CA ILE A 182 -2.14 -0.90 12.62
C ILE A 182 -3.03 0.16 11.98
N THR A 183 -4.03 -0.22 11.18
CA THR A 183 -4.98 0.75 10.61
C THR A 183 -6.11 1.07 11.59
N GLU A 184 -6.77 2.22 11.40
CA GLU A 184 -7.99 2.56 12.17
C GLU A 184 -9.09 1.50 12.01
N GLN A 185 -9.27 0.96 10.81
CA GLN A 185 -10.26 -0.08 10.55
C GLN A 185 -10.02 -1.35 11.37
N ALA A 186 -8.76 -1.71 11.63
CA ALA A 186 -8.42 -2.85 12.50
C ALA A 186 -8.94 -2.66 13.93
N LEU A 187 -8.85 -1.45 14.46
CA LEU A 187 -9.35 -1.12 15.81
C LEU A 187 -10.89 -1.17 15.87
N LEU A 188 -11.57 -0.70 14.83
CA LEU A 188 -13.03 -0.58 14.82
C LEU A 188 -13.75 -1.92 14.60
N THR A 189 -13.06 -2.94 14.09
CA THR A 189 -13.66 -4.27 13.84
C THR A 189 -14.01 -4.98 15.15
N ASP A 190 -13.11 -4.98 16.13
CA ASP A 190 -13.33 -5.49 17.49
C ASP A 190 -12.45 -4.72 18.48
N LEU A 191 -12.99 -3.62 19.01
CA LEU A 191 -12.25 -2.70 19.87
C LEU A 191 -11.75 -3.38 21.15
N ALA A 192 -12.56 -4.24 21.77
CA ALA A 192 -12.20 -4.87 23.04
C ALA A 192 -11.02 -5.83 22.85
N ARG A 193 -11.06 -6.64 21.79
CA ARG A 193 -9.97 -7.55 21.45
C ARG A 193 -8.72 -6.80 21.02
N ALA A 194 -8.85 -5.81 20.14
CA ALA A 194 -7.73 -4.99 19.69
C ALA A 194 -7.05 -4.28 20.87
N ALA A 195 -7.83 -3.72 21.81
CA ALA A 195 -7.30 -3.09 23.02
C ALA A 195 -6.52 -4.07 23.91
N SER A 196 -6.99 -5.31 24.04
CA SER A 196 -6.27 -6.36 24.76
C SER A 196 -4.94 -6.69 24.09
N VAL A 197 -4.93 -6.88 22.77
CA VAL A 197 -3.70 -7.17 22.00
C VAL A 197 -2.70 -6.03 22.13
N VAL A 198 -3.12 -4.78 21.92
CA VAL A 198 -2.27 -3.59 22.03
C VAL A 198 -1.67 -3.46 23.44
N ARG A 199 -2.42 -3.79 24.49
CA ARG A 199 -1.91 -3.80 25.86
C ARG A 199 -0.82 -4.84 26.05
N SER A 200 -1.05 -6.07 25.60
CA SER A 200 -0.05 -7.15 25.70
C SER A 200 1.24 -6.82 24.94
N LEU A 201 1.15 -6.26 23.73
CA LEU A 201 2.32 -5.82 22.97
C LEU A 201 3.15 -4.78 23.74
N ARG A 202 2.49 -3.88 24.46
CA ARG A 202 3.18 -2.84 25.24
C ARG A 202 3.79 -3.33 26.53
N GLU A 203 3.15 -4.29 27.17
CA GLU A 203 3.73 -5.01 28.31
C GLU A 203 5.03 -5.72 27.90
N ASP A 204 5.14 -6.16 26.65
CA ASP A 204 6.38 -6.70 26.06
C ASP A 204 7.40 -5.62 25.66
N GLY A 205 7.06 -4.33 25.79
CA GLY A 205 7.92 -3.21 25.41
C GLY A 205 7.85 -2.82 23.93
N ILE A 206 6.93 -3.42 23.16
CA ILE A 206 6.70 -3.09 21.74
C ILE A 206 5.89 -1.79 21.65
N ARG A 207 6.27 -0.92 20.70
CA ARG A 207 5.50 0.30 20.42
C ARG A 207 4.42 0.00 19.40
N VAL A 208 3.28 0.68 19.54
CA VAL A 208 2.15 0.54 18.60
C VAL A 208 1.82 1.93 18.05
N ALA A 209 1.76 2.02 16.72
CA ALA A 209 1.42 3.16 15.89
C ALA A 209 0.16 2.85 15.03
N LEU A 210 -0.57 3.90 14.63
CA LEU A 210 -1.91 3.87 14.04
C LEU A 210 -1.72 4.59 12.74
N ASP A 211 -1.81 3.84 11.65
CA ASP A 211 -1.60 4.32 10.31
C ASP A 211 -2.91 4.85 9.69
N ASP A 212 -2.77 5.73 8.70
CA ASP A 212 -3.89 6.31 7.92
C ASP A 212 -4.95 7.11 8.71
N PHE A 213 -4.53 8.02 9.59
CA PHE A 213 -5.47 8.96 10.22
C PHE A 213 -6.01 9.98 9.19
N GLY A 214 -7.31 9.91 8.85
CA GLY A 214 -8.03 11.02 8.20
C GLY A 214 -8.80 10.77 6.89
N THR A 215 -9.15 9.54 6.50
CA THR A 215 -9.95 9.27 5.28
C THR A 215 -11.43 8.86 5.51
N GLY A 216 -11.91 8.76 6.75
CA GLY A 216 -13.33 8.49 7.04
C GLY A 216 -13.70 8.45 8.53
N TRP A 217 -14.94 8.89 8.85
CA TRP A 217 -15.66 8.94 10.15
C TRP A 217 -14.84 8.95 11.46
N SER A 218 -14.58 10.17 11.98
CA SER A 218 -14.56 10.58 13.41
C SER A 218 -14.60 9.46 14.47
N SER A 219 -13.75 9.45 15.51
CA SER A 219 -13.18 10.57 16.27
C SER A 219 -12.18 10.10 17.33
N LEU A 220 -11.31 11.02 17.76
CA LEU A 220 -10.39 11.03 18.91
C LEU A 220 -10.89 10.42 20.25
N GLY A 221 -12.15 9.98 20.35
CA GLY A 221 -12.70 9.34 21.54
C GLY A 221 -12.08 7.99 21.88
N TYR A 222 -11.75 7.16 20.87
CA TYR A 222 -11.18 5.82 21.06
C TYR A 222 -9.71 5.84 21.52
N LEU A 223 -8.97 6.91 21.18
CA LEU A 223 -7.59 7.13 21.62
C LEU A 223 -7.45 7.41 23.12
N ARG A 224 -8.55 7.57 23.86
CA ARG A 224 -8.51 7.75 25.33
C ARG A 224 -8.54 6.44 26.11
N GLU A 225 -9.12 5.39 25.54
CA GLU A 225 -9.17 4.06 26.16
C GLU A 225 -7.89 3.26 25.90
N LEU A 226 -7.20 3.60 24.81
CA LEU A 226 -5.87 3.11 24.49
C LEU A 226 -4.89 4.22 24.89
N THR A 227 -4.01 3.99 25.88
CA THR A 227 -2.82 4.85 26.01
C THR A 227 -2.12 4.90 24.63
N TRP A 228 -1.38 5.93 24.24
CA TRP A 228 -0.79 5.98 22.89
C TRP A 228 0.65 6.47 22.92
N THR A 229 1.47 6.00 21.98
CA THR A 229 2.78 6.62 21.68
C THR A 229 2.68 7.23 20.30
N SER A 230 2.61 8.56 20.21
CA SER A 230 2.47 9.27 18.94
C SER A 230 3.75 9.23 18.12
N SER A 231 3.69 8.75 16.89
CA SER A 231 4.52 9.22 15.78
C SER A 231 3.61 9.53 14.61
N SER A 232 3.55 10.79 14.20
CA SER A 232 2.76 11.26 13.07
C SER A 232 3.45 10.93 11.74
N SER A 233 2.89 10.03 10.95
CA SER A 233 3.12 9.93 9.51
C SER A 233 1.83 10.40 8.80
N THR A 234 1.86 11.60 8.23
CA THR A 234 0.79 12.04 7.34
C THR A 234 1.06 11.41 5.97
N GLY A 235 0.35 10.32 5.66
CA GLY A 235 0.23 9.77 4.31
C GLY A 235 -0.61 10.65 3.38
N ALA A 236 -0.28 11.95 3.27
CA ALA A 236 -0.87 12.79 2.25
C ALA A 236 -0.16 12.49 0.92
N SER A 237 -0.90 11.89 -0.02
CA SER A 237 -0.58 11.83 -1.43
C SER A 237 -0.20 13.23 -1.96
N CYS A 238 1.09 13.55 -1.98
CA CYS A 238 1.63 14.72 -2.64
C CYS A 238 1.68 14.47 -4.16
N ARG A 239 0.52 14.43 -4.82
CA ARG A 239 0.41 14.72 -6.26
C ARG A 239 -0.02 16.17 -6.43
N ARG A 240 0.92 17.08 -6.68
CA ARG A 240 0.65 18.28 -7.48
C ARG A 240 1.84 18.65 -8.39
N PRO A 241 1.55 19.18 -9.60
CA PRO A 241 2.51 19.34 -10.68
C PRO A 241 3.42 20.55 -10.45
N ALA A 242 4.71 20.36 -10.69
CA ALA A 242 5.69 21.43 -10.64
C ALA A 242 5.55 22.32 -11.88
N THR A 243 5.03 23.53 -11.68
CA THR A 243 5.49 24.71 -12.41
C THR A 243 5.57 25.85 -11.41
N THR A 244 6.78 26.13 -10.92
CA THR A 244 7.06 27.41 -10.28
C THR A 244 8.46 27.83 -10.67
N THR A 245 8.52 28.79 -11.58
CA THR A 245 9.70 29.62 -11.80
C THR A 245 9.86 30.51 -10.57
N VAL A 246 10.85 30.26 -9.74
CA VAL A 246 11.43 31.28 -8.84
C VAL A 246 12.93 31.33 -9.13
N ARG A 247 13.38 32.49 -9.62
CA ARG A 247 14.79 32.80 -9.87
C ARG A 247 15.55 32.95 -8.54
N PRO A 248 16.88 32.70 -8.54
CA PRO A 248 17.70 32.64 -7.34
C PRO A 248 18.16 34.03 -6.90
N ALA A 249 18.25 34.24 -5.59
CA ALA A 249 19.08 35.28 -5.00
C ALA A 249 20.08 34.61 -4.06
N CYS A 250 21.28 34.31 -4.58
CA CYS A 250 22.50 34.17 -3.79
C CYS A 250 23.69 34.44 -4.72
N SER A 251 24.44 35.50 -4.43
CA SER A 251 25.79 35.71 -4.95
C SER A 251 26.81 35.13 -3.97
N PRO A 252 28.05 34.84 -4.41
CA PRO A 252 28.87 33.77 -3.87
C PRO A 252 29.98 34.27 -2.95
N ARG A 253 30.34 33.49 -1.93
CA ARG A 253 31.75 33.34 -1.51
C ARG A 253 31.94 32.14 -0.58
N SER A 254 33.13 31.55 -0.76
CA SER A 254 33.76 30.47 -0.02
C SER A 254 33.09 29.09 -0.07
N SER A 255 33.50 28.37 -1.11
CA SER A 255 33.78 26.93 -1.11
C SER A 255 34.26 26.42 0.25
N THR A 256 33.37 25.71 0.96
CA THR A 256 33.80 24.57 1.76
C THR A 256 32.82 23.46 1.43
N SER A 257 33.36 22.38 0.87
CA SER A 257 32.64 21.14 0.61
C SER A 257 31.99 20.64 1.89
N CYS A 258 30.69 20.83 2.05
CA CYS A 258 29.91 20.07 3.03
C CYS A 258 29.68 18.66 2.47
N THR A 259 30.74 17.85 2.45
CA THR A 259 30.61 16.39 2.54
C THR A 259 30.31 16.03 3.98
N GLY A 260 29.13 16.44 4.47
CA GLY A 260 28.59 15.99 5.73
C GLY A 260 28.07 14.57 5.56
N SER A 261 28.88 13.58 5.89
CA SER A 261 28.43 12.20 6.09
C SER A 261 27.43 12.17 7.24
N VAL A 262 26.13 12.28 6.94
CA VAL A 262 25.07 11.99 7.92
C VAL A 262 24.92 10.47 7.98
N SER A 263 25.86 9.82 8.65
CA SER A 263 25.83 8.37 8.93
C SER A 263 24.87 8.09 10.09
N GLY A 264 23.58 8.34 9.86
CA GLY A 264 22.51 8.12 10.82
C GLY A 264 21.71 6.87 10.48
N CYS A 265 21.86 5.82 11.28
CA CYS A 265 21.00 4.62 11.33
C CYS A 265 20.82 3.76 10.08
N TRP A 266 21.45 4.06 8.95
CA TRP A 266 21.37 3.27 7.73
C TRP A 266 22.56 2.30 7.59
N PRO A 267 22.36 0.98 7.73
CA PRO A 267 23.35 -0.02 7.38
C PRO A 267 23.47 -0.12 5.86
N ARG A 268 24.68 -0.43 5.37
CA ARG A 268 24.96 -0.62 3.93
C ARG A 268 24.18 -1.77 3.27
N VAL A 269 23.50 -2.60 4.05
CA VAL A 269 22.88 -3.85 3.59
C VAL A 269 21.40 -3.67 3.19
N TRP A 270 20.80 -2.51 3.46
CA TRP A 270 19.37 -2.28 3.19
C TRP A 270 19.11 -1.80 1.77
N ARG A 271 18.04 -2.30 1.18
CA ARG A 271 17.57 -1.92 -0.17
C ARG A 271 16.71 -0.66 -0.06
N PRO A 272 17.23 0.54 -0.39
CA PRO A 272 16.43 1.76 -0.37
C PRO A 272 15.35 1.70 -1.45
N ILE A 273 14.19 2.28 -1.16
CA ILE A 273 13.18 2.55 -2.19
C ILE A 273 13.68 3.75 -3.01
N SER A 274 14.08 3.51 -4.27
CA SER A 274 14.44 4.60 -5.17
C SER A 274 13.19 5.39 -5.55
N THR A 275 13.15 6.68 -5.21
CA THR A 275 12.06 7.59 -5.60
C THR A 275 12.19 8.13 -7.03
N ARG A 276 13.14 7.63 -7.84
CA ARG A 276 13.34 8.06 -9.23
C ARG A 276 12.96 6.97 -10.23
N PRO A 277 12.00 7.20 -11.14
CA PRO A 277 11.93 6.42 -12.35
C PRO A 277 13.15 6.75 -13.23
N SER A 278 13.90 5.72 -13.62
CA SER A 278 15.00 5.82 -14.57
C SER A 278 14.48 6.19 -15.96
N SER A 279 15.15 7.15 -16.59
CA SER A 279 15.05 7.59 -18.00
C SER A 279 13.82 8.42 -18.41
N TRP A 280 13.98 9.74 -18.40
CA TRP A 280 13.37 10.62 -19.39
C TRP A 280 14.50 11.16 -20.29
N PRO A 281 14.38 11.14 -21.63
CA PRO A 281 15.38 11.75 -22.50
C PRO A 281 15.34 13.30 -22.34
N PRO A 282 16.47 14.01 -22.55
CA PRO A 282 16.51 15.46 -22.40
C PRO A 282 15.62 16.13 -23.45
N ALA A 283 14.82 17.11 -23.00
CA ALA A 283 13.95 17.90 -23.85
C ALA A 283 14.75 18.62 -24.95
N ALA A 284 14.38 18.39 -26.20
CA ALA A 284 14.90 19.10 -27.36
C ALA A 284 14.46 20.58 -27.31
N THR A 285 15.43 21.47 -27.43
CA THR A 285 15.27 22.92 -27.50
C THR A 285 14.72 23.30 -28.89
N THR A 286 13.46 23.73 -28.98
CA THR A 286 12.91 24.36 -30.19
C THR A 286 13.11 25.87 -30.14
N PRO A 287 13.63 26.53 -31.20
CA PRO A 287 13.77 27.98 -31.22
C PRO A 287 12.44 28.68 -31.48
N ARG A 288 12.27 29.84 -30.82
CA ARG A 288 11.19 30.82 -31.04
C ARG A 288 11.11 31.24 -32.51
N ALA A 289 9.91 31.20 -33.07
CA ALA A 289 9.52 32.00 -34.23
C ALA A 289 8.23 32.76 -33.93
N SER A 290 8.27 34.05 -34.24
CA SER A 290 7.25 35.09 -34.10
C SER A 290 6.30 35.13 -35.32
N ALA A 291 4.99 35.27 -35.10
CA ALA A 291 4.01 35.84 -36.05
C ALA A 291 2.63 35.93 -35.35
N SER A 292 2.21 37.13 -34.90
CA SER A 292 1.23 38.02 -35.54
C SER A 292 -0.23 37.54 -35.49
N ILE A 293 -1.03 38.29 -34.72
CA ILE A 293 -2.48 38.20 -34.53
C ILE A 293 -3.21 38.75 -35.77
N GLY A 294 -4.25 38.05 -36.23
CA GLY A 294 -5.24 38.52 -37.21
C GLY A 294 -6.61 37.87 -36.94
N PRO A 295 -7.74 38.53 -37.26
CA PRO A 295 -9.03 38.31 -36.59
C PRO A 295 -9.92 37.23 -37.23
N VAL A 296 -10.83 36.71 -36.41
CA VAL A 296 -11.91 35.75 -36.75
C VAL A 296 -13.16 36.49 -37.23
N PRO A 297 -13.81 36.01 -38.31
CA PRO A 297 -15.27 35.84 -38.36
C PRO A 297 -15.63 34.46 -38.96
N GLY A 298 -16.74 33.76 -38.73
CA GLY A 298 -17.99 33.97 -38.02
C GLY A 298 -19.02 32.99 -38.62
N SER A 299 -19.87 32.35 -37.78
CA SER A 299 -21.12 31.61 -38.12
C SER A 299 -20.96 30.31 -38.95
N THR A 300 -21.74 29.23 -38.84
CA THR A 300 -23.15 29.00 -38.44
C THR A 300 -23.38 27.55 -37.96
N ARG A 301 -24.39 27.39 -37.08
CA ARG A 301 -25.29 26.24 -36.79
C ARG A 301 -25.42 25.15 -37.87
N THR A 302 -25.70 23.90 -37.44
CA THR A 302 -26.82 22.99 -37.86
C THR A 302 -26.55 21.57 -37.28
N GLU A 303 -27.18 21.20 -36.15
CA GLU A 303 -28.38 20.35 -35.95
C GLU A 303 -28.17 18.82 -35.89
N LEU A 304 -28.82 18.25 -34.87
CA LEU A 304 -29.10 16.84 -34.63
C LEU A 304 -29.93 16.20 -35.76
N ARG A 305 -29.72 14.89 -36.01
CA ARG A 305 -30.84 13.91 -36.06
C ARG A 305 -30.37 12.46 -36.06
N ALA A 306 -31.11 11.68 -35.28
CA ALA A 306 -31.06 10.24 -35.15
C ALA A 306 -31.56 9.50 -36.39
N VAL A 307 -31.07 8.27 -36.62
CA VAL A 307 -31.79 7.23 -37.37
C VAL A 307 -31.63 5.89 -36.64
N ARG A 308 -32.79 5.27 -36.38
CA ARG A 308 -33.00 3.95 -35.81
C ARG A 308 -33.57 3.06 -36.93
N ALA A 309 -33.22 1.78 -36.86
CA ALA A 309 -33.95 0.60 -37.36
C ALA A 309 -33.86 0.18 -38.85
N ALA A 310 -33.33 -1.04 -39.04
CA ALA A 310 -33.79 -2.15 -39.89
C ALA A 310 -32.72 -3.26 -39.74
N ARG A 311 -32.95 -4.52 -39.34
CA ARG A 311 -34.10 -5.41 -39.27
C ARG A 311 -33.84 -6.44 -38.16
#